data_AF-S7MUJ7-F1
#
_entry.id   AF-S7MUJ7-F1
#
_cell.length_a   1.000
_cell.length_b   1.000
_cell.length_c   1.000
_cell.angle_alpha   90.00
_cell.angle_beta   90.00
_cell.angle_gamma   90.00
#
_symmetry.space_group_name_H-M   'P 1'
#
loop_
_entity.id
_entity.type
_entity.pdbx_description
1 polymer ?
#
loop_
_entity_poly.entity_id
_entity_poly.type
_entity_poly.pdbx_seq_one_letter_code
_entity_poly.pdbx_strand_id
1 'polypeptide(L)'
;QEHDKFLSPDFLSVAQITEMLAEDIDGVQQKFATFLNFKNLKTCLKEAILLDYYVSGFLWARGMDFSVLQYSKFMTLLDVMLHNLRALHMSLKDSLQWLGEVMAEIGPAHLQKHKKRSIFDIKQANAITDYLKISLFQHYKLYEFLFYSTREEIVIGAESGTHLGMSVLQSRIPRSLPPACSLLLIARLAAP
;
A
#
# COMPACT_ATOMS: atom_id res chain seq x y z
N GLN A 1 18.81 25.09 2.13
CA GLN A 1 18.78 23.62 2.14
C GLN A 1 17.54 23.22 2.94
N GLU A 2 16.34 23.18 2.33
CA GLU A 2 15.10 22.82 3.04
C GLU A 2 13.89 22.65 2.09
N HIS A 3 13.92 21.71 1.13
CA HIS A 3 12.76 21.51 0.22
C HIS A 3 12.60 20.05 -0.26
N ASP A 4 12.53 19.11 0.69
CA ASP A 4 12.05 17.73 0.51
C ASP A 4 11.20 17.37 1.76
N LYS A 5 10.18 18.17 2.07
CA LYS A 5 9.52 18.14 3.40
C LYS A 5 8.40 17.11 3.51
N PHE A 6 7.78 16.69 2.39
CA PHE A 6 6.61 15.81 2.42
C PHE A 6 6.92 14.31 2.47
N LEU A 7 8.04 13.87 1.88
CA LEU A 7 8.41 12.44 1.76
C LEU A 7 9.82 12.19 2.30
N SER A 8 10.04 12.61 3.54
CA SER A 8 11.25 12.34 4.33
C SER A 8 10.85 12.07 5.78
N PRO A 9 11.42 11.05 6.46
CA PRO A 9 12.42 10.12 5.95
C PRO A 9 11.86 9.13 4.91
N ASP A 10 12.75 8.52 4.13
CA ASP A 10 12.37 7.48 3.17
C ASP A 10 11.95 6.20 3.90
N PHE A 11 10.86 5.58 3.44
CA PHE A 11 10.33 4.34 4.01
C PHE A 11 11.23 3.12 3.73
N LEU A 12 11.77 3.02 2.50
CA LEU A 12 12.74 2.00 2.12
C LEU A 12 14.07 2.64 1.75
N SER A 13 15.16 2.03 2.21
CA SER A 13 16.51 2.41 1.78
C SER A 13 16.81 1.96 0.35
N VAL A 14 17.78 2.62 -0.28
CA VAL A 14 18.32 2.25 -1.61
C VAL A 14 18.77 0.77 -1.65
N ALA A 15 19.41 0.29 -0.59
CA ALA A 15 19.86 -1.09 -0.49
C ALA A 15 18.68 -2.07 -0.50
N GLN A 16 17.64 -1.80 0.32
CA GLN A 16 16.43 -2.63 0.38
C GLN A 16 15.68 -2.67 -0.95
N ILE A 17 15.56 -1.53 -1.63
CA ILE A 17 14.92 -1.45 -2.95
C ILE A 17 15.69 -2.29 -3.96
N THR A 18 17.01 -2.12 -4.03
CA THR A 18 17.88 -2.83 -4.98
C THR A 18 17.83 -4.35 -4.73
N GLU A 19 17.84 -4.76 -3.47
CA GLU A 19 17.74 -6.16 -3.08
C GLU A 19 16.38 -6.75 -3.49
N MET A 20 15.26 -6.08 -3.19
CA MET A 20 13.92 -6.53 -3.56
C MET A 20 13.68 -6.54 -5.08
N LEU A 21 14.35 -5.66 -5.84
CA LEU A 21 14.25 -5.64 -7.31
C LEU A 21 14.85 -6.90 -7.96
N ALA A 22 15.79 -7.57 -7.30
CA ALA A 22 16.42 -8.79 -7.79
C ALA A 22 15.59 -10.06 -7.51
N GLU A 23 14.50 -9.94 -6.77
CA GLU A 23 13.69 -11.07 -6.30
C GLU A 23 12.45 -11.30 -7.16
N ASP A 24 11.93 -12.53 -7.09
CA ASP A 24 10.60 -12.86 -7.57
C ASP A 24 9.51 -12.35 -6.61
N ILE A 25 8.25 -12.67 -6.91
CA ILE A 25 7.10 -12.21 -6.12
C ILE A 25 7.17 -12.73 -4.67
N ASP A 26 7.59 -13.99 -4.48
CA ASP A 26 7.67 -14.62 -3.17
C ASP A 26 8.81 -14.03 -2.35
N GLY A 27 9.97 -13.78 -2.97
CA GLY A 27 11.11 -13.13 -2.35
C GLY A 27 10.81 -11.70 -1.90
N VAL A 28 10.13 -10.89 -2.74
CA VAL A 28 9.66 -9.55 -2.36
C VAL A 28 8.74 -9.63 -1.15
N GLN A 29 7.78 -10.55 -1.16
CA GLN A 29 6.85 -10.73 -0.05
C GLN A 29 7.56 -11.10 1.26
N GLN A 30 8.52 -12.04 1.21
CA GLN A 30 9.28 -12.45 2.39
C GLN A 30 10.09 -11.29 2.96
N LYS A 31 10.79 -10.52 2.10
CA LYS A 31 11.58 -9.36 2.55
C LYS A 31 10.71 -8.28 3.19
N PHE A 32 9.53 -7.99 2.63
CA PHE A 32 8.60 -7.05 3.27
C PHE A 32 8.08 -7.57 4.61
N ALA A 33 7.72 -8.85 4.70
CA ALA A 33 7.27 -9.45 5.96
C ALA A 33 8.34 -9.32 7.06
N THR A 34 9.60 -9.59 6.71
CA THR A 34 10.74 -9.42 7.63
C THR A 34 10.96 -7.96 7.98
N PHE A 35 10.98 -7.06 7.01
CA PHE A 35 11.18 -5.62 7.22
C PHE A 35 10.12 -5.00 8.13
N LEU A 36 8.85 -5.36 7.91
CA LEU A 36 7.70 -4.89 8.70
C LEU A 36 7.56 -5.64 10.04
N ASN A 37 8.39 -6.66 10.28
CA ASN A 37 8.36 -7.53 11.46
C ASN A 37 6.98 -8.18 11.69
N PHE A 38 6.32 -8.60 10.60
CA PHE A 38 5.05 -9.33 10.65
C PHE A 38 5.30 -10.81 10.93
N LYS A 39 4.67 -11.33 11.98
CA LYS A 39 4.89 -12.70 12.49
C LYS A 39 3.64 -13.56 12.41
N ASN A 40 2.47 -12.92 12.36
CA ASN A 40 1.17 -13.56 12.48
C ASN A 40 0.40 -13.49 11.17
N LEU A 41 1.10 -13.57 10.04
CA LEU A 41 0.50 -13.43 8.71
C LEU A 41 -0.63 -14.42 8.38
N LYS A 42 -0.69 -15.56 9.10
CA LYS A 42 -1.75 -16.58 8.96
C LYS A 42 -2.95 -16.35 9.86
N THR A 43 -2.83 -15.53 10.90
CA THR A 43 -3.84 -15.37 11.96
C THR A 43 -4.25 -13.91 12.16
N CYS A 44 -3.47 -12.96 11.65
CA CYS A 44 -3.70 -11.53 11.74
C CYS A 44 -4.05 -10.96 10.37
N LEU A 45 -5.35 -10.78 10.13
CA LEU A 45 -5.87 -10.17 8.90
C LEU A 45 -5.23 -8.80 8.62
N LYS A 46 -4.96 -8.03 9.68
CA LYS A 46 -4.33 -6.72 9.57
C LYS A 46 -2.91 -6.82 9.02
N GLU A 47 -2.07 -7.71 9.55
CA GLU A 47 -0.71 -7.91 9.01
C GLU A 47 -0.76 -8.40 7.55
N ALA A 48 -1.69 -9.31 7.23
CA ALA A 48 -1.85 -9.81 5.87
C ALA A 48 -2.25 -8.72 4.87
N ILE A 49 -3.23 -7.88 5.20
CA ILE A 49 -3.66 -6.77 4.34
C ILE A 49 -2.57 -5.71 4.18
N LEU A 50 -1.86 -5.39 5.26
CA LEU A 50 -0.75 -4.43 5.20
C LEU A 50 0.39 -4.97 4.32
N LEU A 51 0.73 -6.25 4.44
CA LEU A 51 1.73 -6.88 3.59
C LEU A 51 1.32 -6.84 2.12
N ASP A 52 0.07 -7.20 1.81
CA ASP A 52 -0.47 -7.15 0.45
C ASP A 52 -0.37 -5.73 -0.13
N TYR A 53 -0.73 -4.71 0.64
CA TYR A 53 -0.65 -3.31 0.21
C TYR A 53 0.76 -2.89 -0.22
N TYR A 54 1.78 -3.18 0.60
CA TYR A 54 3.17 -2.80 0.26
C TYR A 54 3.75 -3.64 -0.88
N VAL A 55 3.48 -4.95 -0.90
CA VAL A 55 3.95 -5.84 -1.97
C VAL A 55 3.33 -5.45 -3.31
N SER A 56 2.01 -5.27 -3.35
CA SER A 56 1.29 -4.85 -4.56
C SER A 56 1.77 -3.48 -5.06
N GLY A 57 2.03 -2.54 -4.16
CA GLY A 57 2.64 -1.26 -4.49
C GLY A 57 4.02 -1.41 -5.13
N PHE A 58 4.90 -2.17 -4.49
CA PHE A 58 6.26 -2.39 -4.99
C PHE A 58 6.27 -3.06 -6.37
N LEU A 59 5.43 -4.09 -6.57
CA LEU A 59 5.30 -4.81 -7.82
C LEU A 59 4.68 -3.95 -8.93
N TRP A 60 3.71 -3.09 -8.59
CA TRP A 60 3.15 -2.13 -9.54
C TRP A 60 4.21 -1.13 -10.00
N ALA A 61 4.98 -0.56 -9.07
CA ALA A 61 6.10 0.34 -9.40
C ALA A 61 7.16 -0.36 -10.29
N ARG A 62 7.30 -1.68 -10.16
CA ARG A 62 8.17 -2.51 -11.02
C ARG A 62 7.67 -2.56 -12.44
N GLY A 63 6.37 -2.76 -12.62
CA GLY A 63 5.74 -2.70 -13.95
C GLY A 63 5.78 -1.33 -14.61
N MET A 64 6.07 -0.27 -13.84
CA MET A 64 6.20 1.11 -14.33
C MET A 64 7.65 1.53 -14.62
N ASP A 65 8.62 0.61 -14.47
CA ASP A 65 10.06 0.86 -14.67
C ASP A 65 10.59 2.07 -13.88
N PHE A 66 10.14 2.24 -12.64
CA PHE A 66 10.61 3.33 -11.79
C PHE A 66 12.10 3.20 -11.46
N SER A 67 12.81 4.33 -11.50
CA SER A 67 14.18 4.40 -10.95
C SER A 67 14.18 4.14 -9.44
N VAL A 68 15.33 3.77 -8.86
CA VAL A 68 15.45 3.54 -7.40
C VAL A 68 14.99 4.75 -6.58
N LEU A 69 15.28 5.98 -7.03
CA LEU A 69 14.80 7.20 -6.38
C LEU A 69 13.26 7.32 -6.45
N GLN A 70 12.67 7.02 -7.60
CA GLN A 70 11.21 7.03 -7.79
C GLN A 70 10.54 5.96 -6.92
N TYR A 71 11.13 4.77 -6.82
CA TYR A 71 10.71 3.75 -5.87
C TYR A 71 10.69 4.26 -4.43
N SER A 72 11.80 4.86 -3.99
CA SER A 72 11.91 5.40 -2.63
C SER A 72 10.77 6.37 -2.33
N LYS A 73 10.51 7.32 -3.24
CA LYS A 73 9.45 8.31 -3.05
C LYS A 73 8.05 7.73 -3.17
N PHE A 74 7.82 6.82 -4.11
CA PHE A 74 6.52 6.17 -4.24
C PHE A 74 6.19 5.29 -3.02
N MET A 75 7.14 4.49 -2.54
CA MET A 75 6.93 3.64 -1.37
C MET A 75 6.75 4.48 -0.09
N THR A 76 7.45 5.60 0.03
CA THR A 76 7.23 6.57 1.11
C THR A 76 5.85 7.21 1.02
N LEU A 77 5.37 7.55 -0.19
CA LEU A 77 4.01 8.04 -0.40
C LEU A 77 2.97 7.01 0.08
N LEU A 78 3.14 5.73 -0.28
CA LEU A 78 2.25 4.67 0.18
C LEU A 78 2.21 4.54 1.71
N ASP A 79 3.37 4.63 2.35
CA ASP A 79 3.49 4.56 3.80
C ASP A 79 2.83 5.74 4.51
N VAL A 80 3.08 6.96 4.04
CA VAL A 80 2.48 8.18 4.62
C VAL A 80 0.96 8.19 4.43
N MET A 81 0.45 7.79 3.27
CA MET A 81 -0.99 7.66 3.03
C MET A 81 -1.65 6.72 4.05
N LEU A 82 -1.02 5.56 4.29
CA LEU A 82 -1.51 4.56 5.22
C LEU A 82 -1.37 5.02 6.68
N HIS A 83 -0.28 5.73 7.00
CA HIS A 83 -0.07 6.35 8.31
C HIS A 83 -1.12 7.41 8.59
N ASN A 84 -1.41 8.32 7.66
CA ASN A 84 -2.44 9.35 7.80
C ASN A 84 -3.81 8.72 8.07
N LEU A 85 -4.12 7.66 7.34
CA LEU A 85 -5.35 6.91 7.55
C LEU A 85 -5.37 6.21 8.92
N ARG A 86 -4.26 5.67 9.42
CA ARG A 86 -4.22 4.89 10.67
C ARG A 86 -4.10 5.76 11.92
N ALA A 87 -3.29 6.81 11.87
CA ALA A 87 -2.90 7.60 13.04
C ALA A 87 -3.71 8.89 13.15
N LEU A 88 -4.03 9.53 12.02
CA LEU A 88 -4.72 10.82 12.00
C LEU A 88 -6.22 10.70 11.76
N HIS A 89 -6.73 9.48 11.50
CA HIS A 89 -8.12 9.27 11.10
C HIS A 89 -8.54 10.21 9.97
N MET A 90 -7.61 10.48 9.05
CA MET A 90 -7.85 11.41 7.95
C MET A 90 -9.08 10.96 7.18
N SER A 91 -9.93 11.89 6.71
CA SER A 91 -11.06 11.51 5.89
C SER A 91 -10.59 11.20 4.46
N LEU A 92 -11.39 10.49 3.67
CA LEU A 92 -11.11 10.28 2.24
C LEU A 92 -10.94 11.61 1.50
N LYS A 93 -11.79 12.60 1.81
CA LYS A 93 -11.73 13.93 1.21
C LYS A 93 -10.40 14.62 1.50
N ASP A 94 -9.98 14.61 2.76
CA ASP A 94 -8.73 15.26 3.18
C ASP A 94 -7.51 14.49 2.63
N SER A 95 -7.60 13.17 2.52
CA SER A 95 -6.55 12.34 1.91
C SER A 95 -6.37 12.64 0.42
N LEU A 96 -7.47 12.86 -0.31
CA LEU A 96 -7.43 13.27 -1.72
C LEU A 96 -6.84 14.68 -1.88
N GLN A 97 -7.18 15.60 -0.98
CA GLN A 97 -6.61 16.94 -0.97
C GLN A 97 -5.09 16.89 -0.71
N TRP A 98 -4.67 16.16 0.33
CA TRP A 98 -3.25 15.98 0.66
C TRP A 98 -2.47 15.34 -0.48
N LEU A 99 -3.04 14.32 -1.15
CA LEU A 99 -2.41 13.74 -2.34
C LEU A 99 -2.24 14.80 -3.44
N GLY A 100 -3.24 15.65 -3.68
CA GLY A 100 -3.14 16.74 -4.65
C GLY A 100 -1.99 17.70 -4.34
N GLU A 101 -1.80 18.07 -3.08
CA GLU A 101 -0.70 18.91 -2.60
C GLU A 101 0.67 18.23 -2.82
N VAL A 102 0.80 16.96 -2.45
CA VAL A 102 2.04 16.20 -2.63
C VAL A 102 2.38 16.02 -4.10
N MET A 103 1.40 15.67 -4.94
CA MET A 103 1.61 15.50 -6.39
C MET A 103 1.99 16.81 -7.08
N ALA A 104 1.56 17.97 -6.57
CA ALA A 104 2.01 19.27 -7.06
C ALA A 104 3.48 19.57 -6.71
N GLU A 105 4.00 19.00 -5.61
CA GLU A 105 5.40 19.16 -5.20
C GLU A 105 6.35 18.17 -5.90
N ILE A 106 5.99 16.89 -5.96
CA ILE A 106 6.87 15.84 -6.51
C ILE A 106 6.68 15.62 -8.01
N GLY A 107 5.55 16.09 -8.53
CA GLY A 107 5.18 16.02 -9.94
C GLY A 107 5.85 17.10 -10.80
N PRO A 108 5.48 17.15 -12.09
CA PRO A 108 6.10 18.03 -13.09
C PRO A 108 6.04 19.50 -12.64
N ALA A 109 7.22 20.14 -12.61
CA ALA A 109 7.36 21.53 -12.19
C ALA A 109 6.61 22.45 -13.17
N HIS A 110 5.41 22.88 -12.80
CA HIS A 110 4.61 23.70 -13.69
C HIS A 110 5.15 25.12 -13.84
N LEU A 111 5.83 25.73 -12.86
CA LEU A 111 6.21 27.16 -12.95
C LEU A 111 7.30 27.62 -11.93
N GLN A 112 8.33 26.84 -11.64
CA GLN A 112 9.41 27.28 -10.73
C GLN A 112 10.74 27.51 -11.48
N LYS A 113 11.23 28.74 -11.41
CA LYS A 113 12.46 29.28 -12.04
C LYS A 113 13.78 28.61 -11.62
N HIS A 114 13.73 27.55 -10.82
CA HIS A 114 14.89 26.77 -10.43
C HIS A 114 14.75 25.34 -10.96
N LYS A 115 15.73 24.93 -11.78
CA LYS A 115 15.86 23.63 -12.45
C LYS A 115 15.93 22.44 -11.45
N LYS A 116 14.91 22.19 -10.64
CA LYS A 116 14.75 20.89 -9.96
C LYS A 116 13.92 20.02 -10.91
N ARG A 117 14.58 19.05 -11.54
CA ARG A 117 13.93 18.02 -12.35
C ARG A 117 12.89 17.34 -11.45
N SER A 118 11.62 17.35 -11.86
CA SER A 118 10.56 16.66 -11.11
C SER A 118 10.92 15.18 -10.95
N ILE A 119 10.55 14.60 -9.80
CA ILE A 119 10.86 13.19 -9.51
C ILE A 119 10.03 12.29 -10.43
N PHE A 120 8.79 12.68 -10.68
CA PHE A 120 7.89 12.01 -11.62
C PHE A 120 7.54 12.95 -12.78
N ASP A 121 7.39 12.39 -13.98
CA ASP A 121 6.79 13.11 -15.10
C ASP A 121 5.25 13.15 -14.99
N ILE A 122 4.59 13.86 -15.91
CA ILE A 122 3.12 13.98 -15.94
C ILE A 122 2.45 12.61 -16.03
N LYS A 123 2.97 11.70 -16.86
CA LYS A 123 2.36 10.37 -17.08
C LYS A 123 2.50 9.50 -15.84
N GLN A 124 3.68 9.48 -15.23
CA GLN A 124 3.96 8.76 -14.00
C GLN A 124 3.12 9.30 -12.84
N ALA A 125 2.99 10.63 -12.72
CA ALA A 125 2.16 11.26 -11.70
C ALA A 125 0.67 10.87 -11.81
N ASN A 126 0.14 10.87 -13.04
CA ASN A 126 -1.23 10.42 -13.29
C ASN A 126 -1.40 8.93 -12.97
N ALA A 127 -0.43 8.09 -13.38
CA ALA A 127 -0.46 6.66 -13.11
C ALA A 127 -0.44 6.36 -11.60
N ILE A 128 0.37 7.07 -10.80
CA ILE A 128 0.40 6.96 -9.34
C ILE A 128 -0.97 7.34 -8.75
N THR A 129 -1.53 8.46 -9.22
CA THR A 129 -2.83 8.94 -8.76
C THR A 129 -3.92 7.90 -9.04
N ASP A 130 -3.93 7.33 -10.25
CA ASP A 130 -4.90 6.32 -10.64
C ASP A 130 -4.71 5.00 -9.89
N TYR A 131 -3.46 4.59 -9.65
CA TYR A 131 -3.14 3.46 -8.78
C TYR A 131 -3.71 3.64 -7.36
N LEU A 132 -3.50 4.81 -6.74
CA LEU A 132 -4.01 5.11 -5.39
C LEU A 132 -5.54 5.14 -5.34
N LYS A 133 -6.20 5.62 -6.41
CA LYS A 133 -7.66 5.57 -6.51
C LYS A 133 -8.19 4.15 -6.42
N ILE A 134 -7.60 3.22 -7.15
CA ILE A 134 -8.10 1.84 -7.21
C ILE A 134 -7.63 0.98 -6.04
N SER A 135 -6.43 1.23 -5.50
CA SER A 135 -5.82 0.38 -4.46
C SER A 135 -6.22 0.80 -3.05
N LEU A 136 -6.26 2.11 -2.76
CA LEU A 136 -6.52 2.62 -1.42
C LEU A 136 -7.90 3.29 -1.33
N PHE A 137 -8.19 4.26 -2.19
CA PHE A 137 -9.37 5.11 -2.03
C PHE A 137 -10.69 4.39 -2.32
N GLN A 138 -10.72 3.50 -3.31
CA GLN A 138 -11.89 2.67 -3.56
C GLN A 138 -12.23 1.75 -2.37
N HIS A 139 -11.23 1.40 -1.56
CA HIS A 139 -11.35 0.53 -0.40
C HIS A 139 -11.24 1.26 0.94
N TYR A 140 -11.36 2.60 0.93
CA TYR A 140 -11.07 3.43 2.10
C TYR A 140 -11.84 3.00 3.36
N LYS A 141 -13.14 2.69 3.21
CA LYS A 141 -14.00 2.22 4.30
C LYS A 141 -13.56 0.87 4.88
N LEU A 142 -12.97 -0.01 4.06
CA LEU A 142 -12.41 -1.28 4.52
C LEU A 142 -11.16 -1.05 5.36
N TYR A 143 -10.27 -0.15 4.92
CA TYR A 143 -9.09 0.21 5.71
C TYR A 143 -9.44 0.96 7.00
N GLU A 144 -10.42 1.88 6.98
CA GLU A 144 -10.97 2.49 8.21
C GLU A 144 -11.50 1.43 9.17
N PHE A 145 -12.31 0.49 8.66
CA PHE A 145 -12.82 -0.62 9.46
C PHE A 145 -11.68 -1.47 10.05
N LEU A 146 -10.65 -1.79 9.27
CA LEU A 146 -9.49 -2.57 9.70
C LEU A 146 -8.70 -1.89 10.83
N PHE A 147 -8.57 -0.56 10.79
CA PHE A 147 -7.80 0.16 11.79
C PHE A 147 -8.60 0.51 13.05
N TYR A 148 -9.92 0.69 12.93
CA TYR A 148 -10.73 1.32 13.97
C TYR A 148 -11.83 0.47 14.57
N SER A 149 -12.06 -0.74 14.05
CA SER A 149 -13.01 -1.65 14.68
C SER A 149 -12.48 -2.15 16.03
N THR A 150 -13.20 -1.83 17.10
CA THR A 150 -12.93 -2.29 18.46
C THR A 150 -13.36 -3.76 18.60
N ARG A 151 -12.41 -4.69 18.46
CA ARG A 151 -12.56 -6.16 18.60
C ARG A 151 -13.37 -6.80 17.44
N GLU A 152 -13.11 -8.02 16.99
CA GLU A 152 -12.56 -9.19 17.66
C GLU A 152 -11.39 -9.77 16.85
N GLU A 153 -10.48 -10.43 17.57
CA GLU A 153 -9.58 -11.43 17.02
C GLU A 153 -10.36 -12.29 16.02
N ILE A 154 -10.08 -12.14 14.71
CA ILE A 154 -10.53 -13.12 13.73
C ILE A 154 -9.66 -14.33 14.00
N VAL A 155 -10.07 -15.13 15.00
CA VAL A 155 -9.54 -16.45 15.23
C VAL A 155 -9.86 -17.21 13.95
N ILE A 156 -8.84 -17.40 13.11
CA ILE A 156 -8.86 -18.42 12.07
C ILE A 156 -8.82 -19.72 12.88
N GLY A 157 -10.00 -20.16 13.31
CA GLY A 157 -10.20 -21.30 14.17
C GLY A 157 -9.70 -22.53 13.45
N ALA A 158 -8.56 -23.04 13.91
CA ALA A 158 -8.13 -24.39 13.62
C ALA A 158 -9.01 -25.35 14.42
N GLU A 159 -10.29 -25.47 14.05
CA GLU A 159 -11.13 -26.56 14.52
C GLU A 159 -11.89 -27.18 13.36
N SER A 160 -11.42 -28.37 13.02
CA SER A 160 -12.03 -29.40 12.20
C SER A 160 -13.56 -29.35 12.24
N GLY A 161 -14.18 -28.81 11.19
CA GLY A 161 -15.64 -28.63 11.16
C GLY A 161 -16.08 -27.73 10.03
N THR A 162 -15.82 -28.18 8.79
CA THR A 162 -16.27 -27.58 7.53
C THR A 162 -17.70 -27.03 7.61
N HIS A 163 -17.87 -25.77 7.17
CA HIS A 163 -19.07 -25.18 6.52
C HIS A 163 -19.71 -23.92 7.14
N LEU A 164 -19.21 -23.32 8.23
CA LEU A 164 -19.82 -22.08 8.78
C LEU A 164 -18.93 -20.82 8.90
N GLY A 165 -17.60 -20.91 8.80
CA GLY A 165 -16.72 -19.73 8.90
C GLY A 165 -16.55 -18.92 7.59
N MET A 166 -16.67 -19.59 6.44
CA MET A 166 -16.43 -18.98 5.12
C MET A 166 -17.59 -18.10 4.61
N SER A 167 -18.80 -18.31 5.13
CA SER A 167 -20.01 -17.62 4.65
C SER A 167 -20.14 -16.18 5.18
N VAL A 168 -19.54 -15.88 6.33
CA VAL A 168 -19.58 -14.53 6.93
C VAL A 168 -18.60 -13.58 6.23
N LEU A 169 -17.44 -14.08 5.77
CA LEU A 169 -16.47 -13.26 5.02
C LEU A 169 -16.94 -12.99 3.58
N GLN A 170 -17.53 -13.98 2.90
CA GLN A 170 -18.08 -13.78 1.55
C GLN A 170 -19.30 -12.85 1.50
N SER A 171 -20.01 -12.67 2.62
CA SER A 171 -21.18 -11.78 2.70
C SER A 171 -20.86 -10.34 3.13
N ARG A 172 -19.66 -10.08 3.69
CA ARG A 172 -19.25 -8.76 4.19
C ARG A 172 -18.08 -8.12 3.44
N ILE A 173 -17.35 -8.87 2.63
CA ILE A 173 -16.39 -8.30 1.67
C ILE A 173 -17.21 -7.75 0.49
N PRO A 174 -17.16 -6.44 0.19
CA PRO A 174 -17.81 -5.92 -1.01
C PRO A 174 -17.25 -6.65 -2.24
N ARG A 175 -18.15 -7.23 -3.06
CA ARG A 175 -17.84 -8.11 -4.21
C ARG A 175 -17.09 -7.43 -5.36
N SER A 176 -16.47 -6.28 -5.12
CA SER A 176 -15.79 -5.44 -6.11
C SER A 176 -14.36 -5.11 -5.69
N LEU A 177 -13.59 -6.10 -5.26
CA LEU A 177 -12.15 -5.94 -5.07
C LEU A 177 -11.46 -6.14 -6.44
N PRO A 178 -10.74 -5.13 -6.98
CA PRO A 178 -10.07 -5.22 -8.26
C PRO A 178 -8.85 -6.16 -8.19
N PRO A 179 -8.41 -6.73 -9.34
CA PRO A 179 -7.40 -7.79 -9.39
C PRO A 179 -6.05 -7.44 -8.72
N ALA A 180 -5.71 -6.16 -8.65
CA ALA A 180 -4.41 -5.69 -8.15
C ALA A 180 -4.21 -5.82 -6.64
N CYS A 181 -5.27 -5.68 -5.82
CA CYS A 181 -5.22 -5.88 -4.35
C CYS A 181 -5.72 -7.28 -3.93
N SER A 182 -6.07 -8.11 -4.90
CA SER A 182 -6.87 -9.32 -4.66
C SER A 182 -6.07 -10.59 -4.80
N LEU A 183 -5.02 -10.64 -5.62
CA LEU A 183 -4.40 -11.92 -5.95
C LEU A 183 -3.74 -12.59 -4.74
N LEU A 184 -3.10 -11.83 -3.86
CA LEU A 184 -2.37 -12.37 -2.71
C LEU A 184 -3.26 -12.59 -1.49
N LEU A 185 -4.17 -11.65 -1.20
CA LEU A 185 -5.18 -11.82 -0.15
C LEU A 185 -6.18 -12.96 -0.47
N ILE A 186 -6.66 -13.09 -1.71
CA ILE A 186 -7.54 -14.20 -2.12
C ILE A 186 -6.78 -15.53 -2.11
N ALA A 187 -5.54 -15.58 -2.61
CA ALA A 187 -4.74 -16.81 -2.57
C ALA A 187 -4.48 -17.28 -1.13
N ARG A 188 -4.27 -16.37 -0.17
CA ARG A 188 -4.09 -16.71 1.25
C ARG A 188 -5.37 -17.11 1.97
N LEU A 189 -6.52 -16.58 1.57
CA LEU A 189 -7.83 -17.00 2.09
C LEU A 189 -8.32 -18.32 1.44
N ALA A 190 -7.75 -18.70 0.30
CA ALA A 190 -8.11 -19.93 -0.44
C ALA A 190 -7.15 -21.11 -0.18
N ALA A 191 -6.03 -20.89 0.51
CA ALA A 191 -5.11 -21.97 0.89
C ALA A 191 -5.63 -22.65 2.18
N PRO A 192 -5.79 -24.00 2.19
CA PRO A 192 -6.30 -24.76 3.33
C PRO A 192 -5.36 -24.76 4.54
#